data_AF-A0A1H5XBN0-F1
#
_entry.id   AF-A0A1H5XBN0-F1
#
_cell.length_a   1.000
_cell.length_b   1.000
_cell.length_c   1.000
_cell.angle_alpha   90.00
_cell.angle_beta   90.00
_cell.angle_gamma   90.00
#
_symmetry.space_group_name_H-M   'P 1'
#
loop_
_entity.id
_entity.type
_entity.pdbx_description
1 polymer ?
#
loop_
_entity_poly.entity_id
_entity_poly.type
_entity_poly.pdbx_seq_one_letter_code
_entity_poly.pdbx_strand_id
1 'polypeptide(L)'
;MKCESCNIREIEVEVLADEGQNPFRLCLPCQDRLLNKALRPMEFFNLTAIHGNSYYLHDDFYDYDTGEATQPEIEVIDAEKFPFPDFEQIKSDLKRLIDFAFVQYFTDDFVIKELQKFDKLEVLKRLKEKVDYNRAINYKAYEIAGKVIGRTAEEWIKKEWANRRENELQIFAEPIAKCLNFDEAFKILTRELERGDDKFLSENVSALLYFKSDQTLDWIEKVSERIKNISSTWGQLAASSQFTWNRANKWLTFGRPLSLIALDSLIYCTTIGERLNQSLWLRQLNPRLIDNPRPEIIANRLREYLLVDSVTRTKNAVETIIDNVFETTKYKSPNR
;
A
#
# COMPACT_ATOMS: atom_id res chain seq x y z
N MET A 1 -5.11 -35.47 -8.83
CA MET A 1 -4.63 -34.22 -8.17
C MET A 1 -5.71 -33.82 -7.19
N LYS A 2 -5.34 -33.35 -6.00
CA LYS A 2 -6.32 -33.04 -4.95
C LYS A 2 -6.99 -31.68 -5.20
N CYS A 3 -8.25 -31.57 -4.76
CA CYS A 3 -9.03 -30.34 -4.70
C CYS A 3 -8.24 -29.25 -3.96
N GLU A 4 -8.11 -28.08 -4.59
CA GLU A 4 -7.32 -26.95 -4.07
C GLU A 4 -7.87 -26.39 -2.76
N SER A 5 -9.19 -26.48 -2.56
CA SER A 5 -9.85 -25.97 -1.36
C SER A 5 -9.72 -26.93 -0.17
N CYS A 6 -10.20 -28.19 -0.28
CA CYS A 6 -10.15 -29.10 0.86
C CYS A 6 -8.86 -29.91 1.00
N ASN A 7 -8.02 -30.01 -0.05
CA ASN A 7 -6.81 -30.84 -0.08
C ASN A 7 -7.02 -32.32 0.30
N ILE A 8 -8.27 -32.83 0.18
CA ILE A 8 -8.66 -34.19 0.59
C ILE A 8 -9.13 -35.00 -0.62
N ARG A 9 -10.16 -34.53 -1.32
CA ARG A 9 -10.78 -35.24 -2.45
C ARG A 9 -10.06 -34.94 -3.77
N GLU A 10 -10.27 -35.76 -4.78
CA GLU A 10 -9.79 -35.48 -6.14
C GLU A 10 -10.53 -34.29 -6.76
N ILE A 11 -9.91 -33.64 -7.74
CA ILE A 11 -10.54 -32.60 -8.55
C ILE A 11 -11.58 -33.25 -9.45
N GLU A 12 -12.78 -32.66 -9.48
CA GLU A 12 -13.91 -33.10 -10.29
C GLU A 12 -14.39 -32.00 -11.25
N VAL A 13 -14.12 -30.73 -10.93
CA VAL A 13 -14.60 -29.58 -11.69
C VAL A 13 -13.57 -28.45 -11.71
N GLU A 14 -13.55 -27.72 -12.83
CA GLU A 14 -12.83 -26.46 -12.96
C GLU A 14 -13.86 -25.32 -13.04
N VAL A 15 -13.79 -24.37 -12.10
CA VAL A 15 -14.67 -23.20 -12.07
C VAL A 15 -13.84 -21.99 -12.47
N LEU A 16 -14.32 -21.21 -13.44
CA LEU A 16 -13.65 -19.98 -13.84
C LEU A 16 -13.60 -19.02 -12.63
N ALA A 17 -12.40 -18.56 -12.29
CA ALA A 17 -12.19 -17.56 -11.24
C ALA A 17 -12.54 -16.17 -11.77
N ASP A 18 -11.58 -15.51 -12.42
CA ASP A 18 -11.76 -14.24 -13.13
C ASP A 18 -10.96 -14.27 -14.45
N GLU A 19 -11.19 -13.30 -15.33
CA GLU A 19 -10.48 -13.19 -16.60
C GLU A 19 -8.95 -13.08 -16.41
N GLY A 20 -8.21 -14.00 -17.05
CA GLY A 20 -6.74 -14.04 -16.96
C GLY A 20 -6.18 -14.65 -15.69
N GLN A 21 -7.01 -15.35 -14.90
CA GLN A 21 -6.62 -16.19 -13.77
C GLN A 21 -6.79 -17.68 -14.10
N ASN A 22 -6.11 -18.55 -13.35
CA ASN A 22 -6.36 -19.99 -13.43
C ASN A 22 -7.73 -20.33 -12.85
N PRO A 23 -8.41 -21.39 -13.33
CA PRO A 23 -9.65 -21.83 -12.74
C PRO A 23 -9.43 -22.41 -11.33
N PHE A 24 -10.45 -22.33 -10.48
CA PHE A 24 -10.50 -23.10 -9.24
C PHE A 24 -10.64 -24.58 -9.56
N ARG A 25 -9.74 -25.41 -9.03
CA ARG A 25 -9.78 -26.86 -9.24
C ARG A 25 -10.34 -27.56 -8.00
N LEU A 26 -11.63 -27.91 -8.07
CA LEU A 26 -12.41 -28.28 -6.90
C LEU A 26 -13.01 -29.68 -7.02
N CYS A 27 -13.35 -30.28 -5.88
CA CYS A 27 -14.32 -31.36 -5.82
C CYS A 27 -15.74 -30.78 -5.77
N LEU A 28 -16.75 -31.57 -6.14
CA LEU A 28 -18.14 -31.08 -6.24
C LEU A 28 -18.65 -30.42 -4.94
N PRO A 29 -18.38 -30.95 -3.73
CA PRO A 29 -18.82 -30.27 -2.50
C PRO A 29 -18.11 -28.94 -2.23
N CYS A 30 -16.85 -28.78 -2.63
CA CYS A 30 -16.14 -27.51 -2.46
C CYS A 30 -16.63 -26.47 -3.47
N GLN A 31 -16.97 -26.91 -4.69
CA GLN A 31 -17.63 -26.04 -5.67
C GLN A 31 -18.97 -25.54 -5.13
N ASP A 32 -19.82 -26.44 -4.63
CA ASP A 32 -21.14 -26.06 -4.09
C ASP A 32 -20.99 -25.05 -2.94
N ARG A 33 -20.08 -25.30 -2.00
CA ARG A 33 -19.78 -24.32 -0.94
C ARG A 33 -19.22 -23.00 -1.46
N LEU A 34 -18.32 -23.00 -2.44
CA LEU A 34 -17.78 -21.78 -3.03
C LEU A 34 -18.90 -20.93 -3.65
N LEU A 35 -19.75 -21.54 -4.46
CA LEU A 35 -20.84 -20.83 -5.16
C LEU A 35 -21.88 -20.26 -4.19
N ASN A 36 -22.08 -20.91 -3.05
CA ASN A 36 -22.98 -20.45 -1.99
C ASN A 36 -22.26 -19.64 -0.88
N LYS A 37 -21.01 -19.20 -1.11
CA LYS A 37 -20.20 -18.41 -0.14
C LYS A 37 -20.11 -19.05 1.25
N ALA A 38 -20.08 -20.37 1.30
CA ALA A 38 -20.16 -21.18 2.51
C ALA A 38 -18.93 -22.08 2.68
N LEU A 39 -17.76 -21.66 2.17
CA LEU A 39 -16.51 -22.38 2.43
C LEU A 39 -16.22 -22.41 3.93
N ARG A 40 -15.65 -23.52 4.39
CA ARG A 40 -15.14 -23.63 5.75
C ARG A 40 -13.82 -22.85 5.89
N PRO A 41 -13.41 -22.45 7.10
CA PRO A 41 -12.22 -21.60 7.27
C PRO A 41 -10.94 -22.11 6.59
N MET A 42 -10.58 -23.40 6.78
CA MET A 42 -9.42 -24.00 6.10
C MET A 42 -9.58 -24.10 4.58
N GLU A 43 -10.81 -24.26 4.10
CA GLU A 43 -11.14 -24.35 2.68
C GLU A 43 -10.99 -23.00 1.98
N PHE A 44 -11.44 -21.93 2.63
CA PHE A 44 -11.20 -20.55 2.23
C PHE A 44 -9.70 -20.26 2.24
N PHE A 45 -9.01 -20.54 3.35
CA PHE A 45 -7.57 -20.33 3.48
C PHE A 45 -6.77 -20.93 2.31
N ASN A 46 -6.98 -22.22 2.02
CA ASN A 46 -6.21 -22.90 0.98
C ASN A 46 -6.49 -22.31 -0.41
N LEU A 47 -7.74 -21.97 -0.70
CA LEU A 47 -8.13 -21.47 -2.02
C LEU A 47 -7.65 -20.02 -2.23
N THR A 48 -7.85 -19.15 -1.23
CA THR A 48 -7.38 -17.77 -1.26
C THR A 48 -5.85 -17.68 -1.31
N ALA A 49 -5.12 -18.58 -0.64
CA ALA A 49 -3.67 -18.63 -0.74
C ALA A 49 -3.14 -18.98 -2.15
N ILE A 50 -3.98 -19.55 -3.03
CA ILE A 50 -3.62 -19.91 -4.41
C ILE A 50 -4.08 -18.85 -5.40
N HIS A 51 -5.30 -18.34 -5.22
CA HIS A 51 -5.97 -17.49 -6.21
C HIS A 51 -6.03 -16.01 -5.81
N GLY A 52 -5.74 -15.70 -4.54
CA GLY A 52 -5.89 -14.36 -4.00
C GLY A 52 -7.35 -13.93 -3.93
N ASN A 53 -7.54 -12.61 -3.85
CA ASN A 53 -8.86 -12.02 -3.79
C ASN A 53 -9.48 -12.05 -5.19
N SER A 54 -10.68 -12.59 -5.28
CA SER A 54 -11.45 -12.76 -6.52
C SER A 54 -12.93 -12.55 -6.21
N TYR A 55 -13.77 -12.54 -7.24
CA TYR A 55 -15.22 -12.35 -7.06
C TYR A 55 -15.83 -13.27 -5.99
N TYR A 56 -15.46 -14.56 -5.97
CA TYR A 56 -16.00 -15.52 -4.99
C TYR A 56 -15.24 -15.56 -3.66
N LEU A 57 -14.10 -14.88 -3.55
CA LEU A 57 -13.23 -14.88 -2.37
C LEU A 57 -13.02 -13.44 -1.88
N HIS A 58 -14.07 -12.63 -1.91
CA HIS A 58 -14.03 -11.22 -1.52
C HIS A 58 -14.20 -11.06 0.01
N ASP A 59 -13.73 -9.93 0.57
CA ASP A 59 -13.81 -9.60 2.01
C ASP A 59 -15.23 -9.35 2.49
N ASP A 60 -16.12 -8.97 1.59
CA ASP A 60 -17.56 -8.94 1.85
C ASP A 60 -18.15 -10.31 2.22
N PHE A 61 -17.51 -11.42 1.81
CA PHE A 61 -18.03 -12.79 2.01
C PHE A 61 -17.28 -13.58 3.07
N TYR A 62 -16.03 -13.22 3.35
CA TYR A 62 -15.20 -13.94 4.30
C TYR A 62 -14.38 -12.97 5.15
N ASP A 63 -14.29 -13.27 6.44
CA ASP A 63 -13.36 -12.62 7.33
C ASP A 63 -11.94 -13.16 7.06
N TYR A 64 -11.00 -12.26 6.82
CA TYR A 64 -9.64 -12.61 6.40
C TYR A 64 -8.71 -13.05 7.55
N ASP A 65 -9.13 -12.83 8.79
CA ASP A 65 -8.39 -13.21 9.99
C ASP A 65 -8.83 -14.58 10.52
N THR A 66 -10.08 -14.98 10.23
CA THR A 66 -10.71 -16.21 10.74
C THR A 66 -11.18 -17.17 9.64
N GLY A 67 -11.25 -16.72 8.39
CA GLY A 67 -11.84 -17.47 7.28
C GLY A 67 -13.34 -17.76 7.43
N GLU A 68 -14.02 -17.16 8.41
CA GLU A 68 -15.45 -17.33 8.63
C GLU A 68 -16.24 -16.67 7.50
N ALA A 69 -17.23 -17.39 6.98
CA ALA A 69 -18.15 -16.83 6.00
C ALA A 69 -19.07 -15.80 6.68
N THR A 70 -19.09 -14.57 6.18
CA THR A 70 -19.88 -13.46 6.73
C THR A 70 -21.26 -13.34 6.08
N GLN A 71 -21.41 -13.82 4.84
CA GLN A 71 -22.65 -13.76 4.07
C GLN A 71 -22.93 -15.09 3.33
N PRO A 72 -22.96 -16.24 4.03
CA PRO A 72 -23.17 -17.51 3.37
C PRO A 72 -24.64 -17.64 2.93
N GLU A 73 -24.86 -18.19 1.73
CA GLU A 73 -26.21 -18.44 1.19
C GLU A 73 -26.82 -19.75 1.73
N ILE A 74 -25.98 -20.60 2.32
CA ILE A 74 -26.34 -21.85 2.99
C ILE A 74 -25.61 -21.98 4.34
N GLU A 75 -26.03 -22.90 5.19
CA GLU A 75 -25.32 -23.17 6.45
C GLU A 75 -23.89 -23.69 6.21
N VAL A 76 -22.91 -23.14 6.94
CA VAL A 76 -21.52 -23.62 6.90
C VAL A 76 -21.39 -24.85 7.81
N ILE A 77 -21.46 -26.03 7.20
CA ILE A 77 -21.43 -27.31 7.93
C ILE A 77 -20.01 -27.64 8.40
N ASP A 78 -19.87 -28.10 9.65
CA ASP A 78 -18.61 -28.62 10.23
C ASP A 78 -17.42 -27.62 10.21
N ALA A 79 -17.68 -26.31 10.32
CA ALA A 79 -16.63 -25.28 10.29
C ALA A 79 -15.53 -25.54 11.34
N GLU A 80 -15.93 -25.98 12.53
CA GLU A 80 -15.06 -26.27 13.67
C GLU A 80 -14.07 -27.43 13.42
N LYS A 81 -14.39 -28.33 12.49
CA LYS A 81 -13.51 -29.44 12.11
C LYS A 81 -12.44 -29.02 11.10
N PHE A 82 -12.59 -27.84 10.51
CA PHE A 82 -11.72 -27.29 9.47
C PHE A 82 -11.35 -25.85 9.81
N PRO A 83 -10.75 -25.60 11.00
CA PRO A 83 -10.48 -24.26 11.49
C PRO A 83 -9.43 -23.55 10.63
N PHE A 84 -9.42 -22.23 10.68
CA PHE A 84 -8.37 -21.43 10.06
C PHE A 84 -7.02 -21.76 10.71
N PRO A 85 -5.91 -21.70 9.94
CA PRO A 85 -4.60 -21.97 10.51
C PRO A 85 -4.25 -21.06 11.68
N ASP A 86 -3.88 -21.66 12.80
CA ASP A 86 -3.33 -20.93 13.94
C ASP A 86 -1.87 -20.53 13.65
N PHE A 87 -1.58 -19.24 13.80
CA PHE A 87 -0.26 -18.67 13.50
C PHE A 87 0.86 -19.36 14.29
N GLU A 88 0.64 -19.64 15.58
CA GLU A 88 1.67 -20.25 16.44
C GLU A 88 2.06 -21.65 15.98
N GLN A 89 1.11 -22.37 15.35
CA GLN A 89 1.35 -23.70 14.78
C GLN A 89 2.07 -23.65 13.42
N ILE A 90 1.87 -22.61 12.62
CA ILE A 90 2.41 -22.54 11.25
C ILE A 90 3.65 -21.66 11.07
N LYS A 91 4.01 -20.84 12.07
CA LYS A 91 5.11 -19.86 11.95
C LYS A 91 6.48 -20.46 11.59
N SER A 92 6.68 -21.76 11.80
CA SER A 92 7.91 -22.47 11.42
C SER A 92 7.79 -23.29 10.13
N ASP A 93 6.62 -23.31 9.48
CA ASP A 93 6.41 -23.90 8.16
C ASP A 93 6.40 -22.79 7.11
N LEU A 94 7.49 -22.68 6.34
CA LEU A 94 7.65 -21.67 5.29
C LEU A 94 6.47 -21.63 4.32
N LYS A 95 5.98 -22.81 3.90
CA LYS A 95 4.90 -22.88 2.91
C LYS A 95 3.62 -22.32 3.50
N ARG A 96 3.25 -22.79 4.70
CA ARG A 96 2.04 -22.35 5.37
C ARG A 96 2.10 -20.89 5.80
N LEU A 97 3.27 -20.39 6.20
CA LEU A 97 3.43 -18.99 6.57
C LEU A 97 3.32 -18.05 5.35
N ILE A 98 3.83 -18.45 4.18
CA ILE A 98 3.59 -17.71 2.92
C ILE A 98 2.12 -17.73 2.55
N ASP A 99 1.46 -18.90 2.64
CA ASP A 99 0.03 -19.03 2.36
C ASP A 99 -0.78 -18.10 3.31
N PHE A 100 -0.40 -18.03 4.58
CA PHE A 100 -1.01 -17.16 5.58
C PHE A 100 -0.83 -15.68 5.24
N ALA A 101 0.38 -15.25 4.89
CA ALA A 101 0.63 -13.87 4.43
C ALA A 101 -0.18 -13.50 3.18
N PHE A 102 -0.46 -14.46 2.30
CA PHE A 102 -1.21 -14.22 1.07
C PHE A 102 -2.71 -14.07 1.31
N VAL A 103 -3.24 -14.73 2.33
CA VAL A 103 -4.65 -14.57 2.71
C VAL A 103 -4.86 -13.19 3.31
N GLN A 104 -4.09 -12.77 4.33
CA GLN A 104 -4.29 -11.49 5.02
C GLN A 104 -4.46 -10.28 4.07
N TYR A 105 -5.32 -9.31 4.39
CA TYR A 105 -5.51 -8.12 3.55
C TYR A 105 -4.20 -7.30 3.41
N PHE A 106 -3.59 -6.95 4.55
CA PHE A 106 -2.20 -6.48 4.62
C PHE A 106 -1.37 -7.51 5.38
N THR A 107 -0.14 -7.77 4.94
CA THR A 107 0.71 -8.71 5.67
C THR A 107 1.17 -8.05 6.97
N ASP A 108 0.80 -8.64 8.10
CA ASP A 108 1.13 -8.09 9.41
C ASP A 108 2.63 -8.12 9.72
N ASP A 109 3.11 -7.14 10.49
CA ASP A 109 4.51 -7.03 10.88
C ASP A 109 5.04 -8.28 11.61
N PHE A 110 4.21 -8.97 12.37
CA PHE A 110 4.63 -10.20 13.06
C PHE A 110 4.85 -11.36 12.08
N VAL A 111 4.04 -11.46 11.03
CA VAL A 111 4.21 -12.45 9.94
C VAL A 111 5.47 -12.13 9.15
N ILE A 112 5.70 -10.86 8.80
CA ILE A 112 6.93 -10.40 8.12
C ILE A 112 8.17 -10.76 8.95
N LYS A 113 8.14 -10.54 10.26
CA LYS A 113 9.28 -10.87 11.16
C LYS A 113 9.57 -12.37 11.19
N GLU A 114 8.57 -13.23 11.17
CA GLU A 114 8.80 -14.68 11.10
C GLU A 114 9.32 -15.11 9.73
N LEU A 115 8.78 -14.57 8.64
CA LEU A 115 9.26 -14.85 7.27
C LEU A 115 10.74 -14.45 7.09
N GLN A 116 11.18 -13.37 7.73
CA GLN A 116 12.56 -12.90 7.71
C GLN A 116 13.57 -13.86 8.37
N LYS A 117 13.10 -14.85 9.14
CA LYS A 117 13.96 -15.88 9.76
C LYS A 117 14.33 -17.01 8.79
N PHE A 118 13.58 -17.17 7.70
CA PHE A 118 13.85 -18.19 6.68
C PHE A 118 14.94 -17.74 5.70
N ASP A 119 15.52 -18.71 4.99
CA ASP A 119 16.46 -18.42 3.91
C ASP A 119 15.77 -17.63 2.79
N LYS A 120 16.38 -16.51 2.41
CA LYS A 120 15.83 -15.58 1.42
C LYS A 120 15.65 -16.19 0.04
N LEU A 121 16.54 -17.09 -0.36
CA LEU A 121 16.46 -17.75 -1.67
C LEU A 121 15.36 -18.80 -1.67
N GLU A 122 15.14 -19.49 -0.54
CA GLU A 122 14.02 -20.40 -0.38
C GLU A 122 12.69 -19.66 -0.43
N VAL A 123 12.54 -18.56 0.31
CA VAL A 123 11.34 -17.70 0.23
C VAL A 123 11.13 -17.25 -1.22
N LEU A 124 12.16 -16.70 -1.88
CA LEU A 124 12.10 -16.23 -3.27
C LEU A 124 11.63 -17.32 -4.23
N LYS A 125 12.17 -18.54 -4.08
CA LYS A 125 11.80 -19.69 -4.91
C LYS A 125 10.31 -20.00 -4.77
N ARG A 126 9.78 -20.01 -3.55
CA ARG A 126 8.34 -20.27 -3.32
C ARG A 126 7.45 -19.19 -3.89
N LEU A 127 7.83 -17.91 -3.75
CA LEU A 127 7.06 -16.81 -4.33
C LEU A 127 6.99 -16.92 -5.86
N LYS A 128 8.12 -17.23 -6.52
CA LYS A 128 8.16 -17.48 -7.97
C LYS A 128 7.25 -18.63 -8.38
N GLU A 129 7.35 -19.78 -7.71
CA GLU A 129 6.51 -20.95 -7.99
C GLU A 129 5.01 -20.62 -7.90
N LYS A 130 4.61 -19.81 -6.90
CA LYS A 130 3.20 -19.41 -6.77
C LYS A 130 2.76 -18.43 -7.87
N VAL A 131 3.58 -17.44 -8.23
CA VAL A 131 3.24 -16.47 -9.30
C VAL A 131 3.23 -17.16 -10.67
N ASP A 132 4.17 -18.06 -10.92
CA ASP A 132 4.22 -18.89 -12.13
C ASP A 132 2.99 -19.80 -12.23
N TYR A 133 2.49 -20.30 -11.09
CA TYR A 133 1.23 -21.05 -11.06
C TYR A 133 0.06 -20.14 -11.38
N ASN A 134 -0.21 -19.12 -10.54
CA ASN A 134 -1.31 -18.18 -10.74
C ASN A 134 -0.82 -16.75 -10.51
N ARG A 135 -0.85 -15.93 -11.56
CA ARG A 135 -0.38 -14.54 -11.50
C ARG A 135 -1.29 -13.63 -10.66
N ALA A 136 -2.53 -14.04 -10.36
CA ALA A 136 -3.50 -13.25 -9.60
C ALA A 136 -2.97 -12.79 -8.23
N ILE A 137 -2.09 -13.59 -7.62
CA ILE A 137 -1.47 -13.34 -6.31
C ILE A 137 -0.17 -12.52 -6.37
N ASN A 138 0.21 -12.00 -7.54
CA ASN A 138 1.48 -11.30 -7.74
C ASN A 138 1.67 -10.11 -6.79
N TYR A 139 0.60 -9.37 -6.49
CA TYR A 139 0.63 -8.23 -5.57
C TYR A 139 1.13 -8.63 -4.17
N LYS A 140 0.71 -9.80 -3.65
CA LYS A 140 1.22 -10.35 -2.39
C LYS A 140 2.65 -10.85 -2.51
N ALA A 141 2.95 -11.55 -3.61
CA ALA A 141 4.29 -12.07 -3.82
C ALA A 141 5.33 -10.93 -3.88
N TYR A 142 4.98 -9.81 -4.50
CA TYR A 142 5.88 -8.65 -4.58
C TYR A 142 5.95 -7.87 -3.27
N GLU A 143 4.86 -7.76 -2.52
CA GLU A 143 4.88 -7.22 -1.15
C GLU A 143 5.91 -7.96 -0.29
N ILE A 144 5.83 -9.30 -0.25
CA ILE A 144 6.77 -10.14 0.52
C ILE A 144 8.19 -9.99 -0.03
N ALA A 145 8.37 -9.92 -1.36
CA ALA A 145 9.68 -9.70 -1.94
C ALA A 145 10.34 -8.41 -1.43
N GLY A 146 9.58 -7.30 -1.39
CA GLY A 146 10.08 -6.03 -0.86
C GLY A 146 10.35 -6.05 0.65
N LYS A 147 9.44 -6.62 1.44
CA LYS A 147 9.48 -6.55 2.91
C LYS A 147 10.37 -7.62 3.57
N VAL A 148 10.56 -8.78 2.94
CA VAL A 148 11.30 -9.92 3.49
C VAL A 148 12.63 -10.14 2.79
N ILE A 149 12.64 -10.13 1.45
CA ILE A 149 13.81 -10.56 0.66
C ILE A 149 14.74 -9.38 0.41
N GLY A 150 14.20 -8.25 -0.05
CA GLY A 150 14.94 -7.05 -0.43
C GLY A 150 15.83 -7.29 -1.65
N ARG A 151 17.08 -6.80 -1.60
CA ARG A 151 18.01 -6.82 -2.75
C ARG A 151 18.23 -8.18 -3.40
N THR A 152 18.09 -9.27 -2.67
CA THR A 152 18.21 -10.63 -3.24
C THR A 152 17.13 -10.92 -4.30
N ALA A 153 15.99 -10.21 -4.30
CA ALA A 153 14.92 -10.35 -5.29
C ALA A 153 15.08 -9.41 -6.51
N GLU A 154 16.16 -8.61 -6.59
CA GLU A 154 16.33 -7.55 -7.62
C GLU A 154 16.06 -8.04 -9.04
N GLU A 155 16.77 -9.09 -9.47
CA GLU A 155 16.64 -9.65 -10.82
C GLU A 155 15.24 -10.17 -11.13
N TRP A 156 14.56 -10.72 -10.12
CA TRP A 156 13.20 -11.19 -10.30
C TRP A 156 12.23 -10.02 -10.46
N ILE A 157 12.29 -9.01 -9.59
CA ILE A 157 11.43 -7.82 -9.69
C ILE A 157 11.66 -7.08 -11.01
N LYS A 158 12.91 -7.00 -11.50
CA LYS A 158 13.20 -6.42 -12.83
C LYS A 158 12.54 -7.20 -13.96
N LYS A 159 12.62 -8.54 -13.92
CA LYS A 159 11.97 -9.40 -14.92
C LYS A 159 10.45 -9.25 -14.88
N GLU A 160 9.84 -9.25 -13.70
CA GLU A 160 8.39 -9.09 -13.55
C GLU A 160 7.92 -7.70 -13.99
N TRP A 161 8.67 -6.65 -13.66
CA TRP A 161 8.39 -5.29 -14.12
C TRP A 161 8.43 -5.19 -15.65
N ALA A 162 9.39 -5.84 -16.30
CA ALA A 162 9.49 -5.86 -17.77
C ALA A 162 8.31 -6.56 -18.44
N ASN A 163 7.68 -7.53 -17.76
CA ASN A 163 6.54 -8.33 -18.26
C ASN A 163 5.20 -7.92 -17.63
N ARG A 164 5.14 -6.74 -16.99
CA ARG A 164 3.93 -6.25 -16.32
C ARG A 164 2.78 -6.02 -17.31
N ARG A 165 1.56 -6.11 -16.81
CA ARG A 165 0.35 -5.66 -17.51
C ARG A 165 0.20 -4.14 -17.35
N GLU A 166 -0.64 -3.53 -18.19
CA GLU A 166 -0.98 -2.12 -18.05
C GLU A 166 -1.57 -1.82 -16.66
N ASN A 167 -1.34 -0.62 -16.15
CA ASN A 167 -1.86 -0.13 -14.86
C ASN A 167 -1.37 -0.87 -13.60
N GLU A 168 -0.29 -1.66 -13.69
CA GLU A 168 0.28 -2.36 -12.52
C GLU A 168 1.33 -1.55 -11.75
N LEU A 169 1.50 -0.25 -12.02
CA LEU A 169 2.53 0.57 -11.38
C LEU A 169 2.46 0.51 -9.84
N GLN A 170 1.27 0.56 -9.25
CA GLN A 170 1.11 0.58 -7.79
C GLN A 170 1.61 -0.70 -7.11
N ILE A 171 1.33 -1.89 -7.68
CA ILE A 171 1.77 -3.16 -7.08
C ILE A 171 3.30 -3.34 -7.16
N PHE A 172 3.96 -2.61 -8.06
CA PHE A 172 5.41 -2.63 -8.23
C PHE A 172 6.16 -1.52 -7.48
N ALA A 173 5.47 -0.49 -6.98
CA ALA A 173 6.12 0.67 -6.40
C ALA A 173 6.98 0.33 -5.17
N GLU A 174 6.42 -0.38 -4.19
CA GLU A 174 7.15 -0.83 -3.01
C GLU A 174 8.29 -1.82 -3.34
N PRO A 175 8.06 -2.94 -4.07
CA PRO A 175 9.12 -3.90 -4.36
C PRO A 175 10.26 -3.28 -5.18
N ILE A 176 9.97 -2.38 -6.12
CA ILE A 176 11.04 -1.66 -6.85
C ILE A 176 11.86 -0.80 -5.88
N ALA A 177 11.22 -0.02 -5.02
CA ALA A 177 11.93 0.82 -4.05
C ALA A 177 12.74 0.02 -3.02
N LYS A 178 12.32 -1.21 -2.67
CA LYS A 178 12.97 -2.05 -1.66
C LYS A 178 14.02 -3.01 -2.22
N CYS A 179 13.82 -3.51 -3.44
CA CYS A 179 14.67 -4.53 -4.05
C CYS A 179 15.74 -3.95 -4.97
N LEU A 180 15.57 -2.73 -5.50
CA LEU A 180 16.55 -2.09 -6.39
C LEU A 180 17.32 -0.99 -5.66
N ASN A 181 18.38 -0.48 -6.31
CA ASN A 181 19.09 0.68 -5.80
C ASN A 181 18.30 1.95 -6.04
N PHE A 182 18.50 2.92 -5.16
CA PHE A 182 17.68 4.12 -5.09
C PHE A 182 17.62 4.82 -6.47
N ASP A 183 18.77 5.10 -7.08
CA ASP A 183 18.84 5.83 -8.35
C ASP A 183 18.12 5.09 -9.49
N GLU A 184 18.31 3.77 -9.57
CA GLU A 184 17.65 2.95 -10.57
C GLU A 184 16.13 2.86 -10.32
N ALA A 185 15.73 2.55 -9.10
CA ALA A 185 14.33 2.43 -8.68
C ALA A 185 13.57 3.74 -8.94
N PHE A 186 14.13 4.86 -8.48
CA PHE A 186 13.54 6.18 -8.64
C PHE A 186 13.39 6.53 -10.11
N LYS A 187 14.41 6.26 -10.92
CA LYS A 187 14.39 6.47 -12.37
C LYS A 187 13.37 5.59 -13.09
N ILE A 188 13.17 4.34 -12.67
CA ILE A 188 12.15 3.46 -13.25
C ILE A 188 10.75 4.04 -13.00
N LEU A 189 10.43 4.34 -11.75
CA LEU A 189 9.07 4.79 -11.38
C LEU A 189 8.75 6.19 -11.92
N THR A 190 9.70 7.13 -11.85
CA THR A 190 9.50 8.48 -12.42
C THR A 190 9.37 8.47 -13.93
N ARG A 191 10.12 7.63 -14.65
CA ARG A 191 9.97 7.50 -16.11
C ARG A 191 8.60 6.95 -16.51
N GLU A 192 8.06 6.01 -15.75
CA GLU A 192 6.72 5.48 -16.01
C GLU A 192 5.66 6.58 -15.82
N LEU A 193 5.73 7.29 -14.69
CA LEU A 193 4.84 8.41 -14.40
C LEU A 193 4.92 9.53 -15.46
N GLU A 194 6.13 9.85 -15.92
CA GLU A 194 6.36 10.88 -16.94
C GLU A 194 5.85 10.48 -18.33
N ARG A 195 5.80 9.18 -18.65
CA ARG A 195 5.30 8.67 -19.95
C ARG A 195 3.78 8.61 -20.03
N GLY A 196 3.11 8.39 -18.90
CA GLY A 196 1.65 8.40 -18.84
C GLY A 196 1.08 9.79 -19.09
N ASP A 197 -0.23 9.87 -19.33
CA ASP A 197 -0.94 11.14 -19.45
C ASP A 197 -1.10 11.84 -18.07
N ASP A 198 -1.67 13.05 -18.07
CA ASP A 198 -1.81 13.85 -16.84
C ASP A 198 -2.77 13.19 -15.82
N LYS A 199 -3.72 12.37 -16.30
CA LYS A 199 -4.65 11.62 -15.44
C LYS A 199 -3.90 10.49 -14.75
N PHE A 200 -3.19 9.66 -15.51
CA PHE A 200 -2.35 8.58 -15.02
C PHE A 200 -1.33 9.09 -13.99
N LEU A 201 -0.64 10.19 -14.31
CA LEU A 201 0.30 10.85 -13.40
C LEU A 201 -0.35 11.18 -12.05
N SER A 202 -1.52 11.82 -12.10
CA SER A 202 -2.25 12.27 -10.90
C SER A 202 -2.76 11.09 -10.06
N GLU A 203 -3.22 10.02 -10.70
CA GLU A 203 -3.74 8.82 -10.04
C GLU A 203 -2.62 7.95 -9.45
N ASN A 204 -1.40 8.03 -9.98
CA ASN A 204 -0.32 7.11 -9.62
C ASN A 204 0.85 7.71 -8.84
N VAL A 205 0.83 9.02 -8.53
CA VAL A 205 1.95 9.71 -7.87
C VAL A 205 2.34 9.10 -6.51
N SER A 206 1.42 8.39 -5.85
CA SER A 206 1.67 7.64 -4.61
C SER A 206 2.76 6.58 -4.74
N ALA A 207 3.10 6.14 -5.96
CA ALA A 207 4.19 5.19 -6.20
C ALA A 207 5.55 5.70 -5.68
N LEU A 208 5.72 7.02 -5.55
CA LEU A 208 6.97 7.61 -5.05
C LEU A 208 7.04 7.73 -3.52
N LEU A 209 5.97 7.38 -2.77
CA LEU A 209 5.93 7.48 -1.30
C LEU A 209 7.00 6.64 -0.60
N TYR A 210 7.51 5.60 -1.26
CA TYR A 210 8.51 4.69 -0.70
C TYR A 210 9.93 5.28 -0.65
N PHE A 211 10.22 6.36 -1.39
CA PHE A 211 11.55 6.95 -1.47
C PHE A 211 11.87 7.92 -0.33
N LYS A 212 10.87 8.70 0.12
CA LYS A 212 11.00 9.67 1.22
C LYS A 212 12.26 10.56 1.09
N SER A 213 12.48 11.11 -0.10
CA SER A 213 13.72 11.83 -0.45
C SER A 213 13.42 13.17 -1.09
N ASP A 214 14.32 14.13 -0.84
CA ASP A 214 14.40 15.43 -1.51
C ASP A 214 14.34 15.36 -3.05
N GLN A 215 14.90 14.32 -3.67
CA GLN A 215 14.79 14.10 -5.12
C GLN A 215 13.33 13.99 -5.59
N THR A 216 12.44 13.50 -4.72
CA THR A 216 10.99 13.49 -5.01
C THR A 216 10.42 14.90 -5.08
N LEU A 217 10.90 15.82 -4.24
CA LEU A 217 10.49 17.23 -4.27
C LEU A 217 11.00 17.93 -5.54
N ASP A 218 12.25 17.65 -5.94
CA ASP A 218 12.81 18.17 -7.19
C ASP A 218 12.05 17.62 -8.40
N TRP A 219 11.62 16.35 -8.35
CA TRP A 219 10.77 15.77 -9.37
C TRP A 219 9.39 16.41 -9.43
N ILE A 220 8.75 16.70 -8.29
CA ILE A 220 7.47 17.43 -8.23
C ILE A 220 7.62 18.81 -8.91
N GLU A 221 8.71 19.53 -8.64
CA GLU A 221 9.00 20.81 -9.31
C GLU A 221 9.09 20.63 -10.83
N LYS A 222 9.83 19.61 -11.29
CA LYS A 222 10.03 19.31 -12.72
C LYS A 222 8.71 19.03 -13.45
N VAL A 223 7.78 18.30 -12.85
CA VAL A 223 6.51 17.92 -13.50
C VAL A 223 5.36 18.89 -13.23
N SER A 224 5.62 19.98 -12.51
CA SER A 224 4.59 20.89 -11.99
C SER A 224 3.63 21.44 -13.04
N GLU A 225 4.11 21.72 -14.26
CA GLU A 225 3.27 22.21 -15.38
C GLU A 225 2.17 21.22 -15.80
N ARG A 226 2.36 19.94 -15.50
CA ARG A 226 1.38 18.88 -15.81
C ARG A 226 0.36 18.64 -14.70
N ILE A 227 0.55 19.24 -13.52
CA ILE A 227 -0.31 19.04 -12.36
C ILE A 227 -1.55 19.94 -12.49
N LYS A 228 -2.60 19.42 -13.11
CA LYS A 228 -3.88 20.14 -13.30
C LYS A 228 -4.81 20.04 -12.10
N ASN A 229 -4.85 18.86 -11.46
CA ASN A 229 -5.73 18.57 -10.33
C ASN A 229 -4.90 18.26 -9.08
N ILE A 230 -4.93 19.20 -8.12
CA ILE A 230 -4.14 19.09 -6.89
C ILE A 230 -4.96 18.32 -5.87
N SER A 231 -4.87 17.00 -5.97
CA SER A 231 -5.36 16.05 -4.98
C SER A 231 -4.48 16.08 -3.72
N SER A 232 -5.04 15.59 -2.62
CA SER A 232 -4.32 15.47 -1.34
C SER A 232 -3.07 14.59 -1.44
N THR A 233 -2.99 13.70 -2.44
CA THR A 233 -1.87 12.76 -2.65
C THR A 233 -0.56 13.50 -2.93
N TRP A 234 -0.60 14.62 -3.66
CA TRP A 234 0.60 15.45 -3.89
C TRP A 234 1.14 16.03 -2.58
N GLY A 235 0.24 16.54 -1.73
CA GLY A 235 0.58 17.04 -0.41
C GLY A 235 1.19 15.95 0.49
N GLN A 236 0.63 14.74 0.46
CA GLN A 236 1.15 13.57 1.19
C GLN A 236 2.55 13.19 0.70
N LEU A 237 2.74 13.12 -0.62
CA LEU A 237 4.02 12.78 -1.23
C LEU A 237 5.10 13.76 -0.79
N ALA A 238 4.86 15.06 -0.97
CA ALA A 238 5.82 16.07 -0.56
C ALA A 238 6.08 16.04 0.96
N ALA A 239 5.05 15.96 1.81
CA ALA A 239 5.21 15.89 3.27
C ALA A 239 6.05 14.67 3.72
N SER A 240 5.94 13.55 3.00
CA SER A 240 6.71 12.35 3.29
C SER A 240 8.16 12.38 2.77
N SER A 241 8.51 13.38 1.95
CA SER A 241 9.73 13.42 1.14
C SER A 241 10.73 14.47 1.61
N GLN A 242 11.06 14.45 2.92
CA GLN A 242 12.00 15.39 3.53
C GLN A 242 11.63 16.87 3.36
N PHE A 243 10.35 17.18 3.53
CA PHE A 243 9.85 18.53 3.33
C PHE A 243 10.41 19.53 4.35
N THR A 244 10.81 20.70 3.87
CA THR A 244 11.37 21.80 4.66
C THR A 244 10.52 23.05 4.51
N TRP A 245 10.59 23.93 5.50
CA TRP A 245 9.98 25.25 5.41
C TRP A 245 10.59 26.07 4.28
N ASN A 246 11.91 25.98 4.06
CA ASN A 246 12.55 26.67 2.95
C ASN A 246 11.93 26.27 1.60
N ARG A 247 11.71 24.97 1.38
CA ARG A 247 11.03 24.48 0.16
C ARG A 247 9.58 24.94 0.09
N ALA A 248 8.84 24.87 1.20
CA ALA A 248 7.46 25.36 1.26
C ALA A 248 7.37 26.85 0.88
N ASN A 249 8.24 27.69 1.45
CA ASN A 249 8.29 29.11 1.16
C ASN A 249 8.63 29.41 -0.31
N LYS A 250 9.56 28.65 -0.91
CA LYS A 250 9.87 28.73 -2.35
C LYS A 250 8.62 28.42 -3.18
N TRP A 251 7.91 27.34 -2.87
CA TRP A 251 6.71 26.92 -3.59
C TRP A 251 5.53 27.90 -3.44
N LEU A 252 5.36 28.52 -2.27
CA LEU A 252 4.39 29.61 -2.08
C LEU A 252 4.69 30.79 -3.01
N THR A 253 5.96 31.12 -3.22
CA THR A 253 6.39 32.20 -4.13
C THR A 253 6.18 31.85 -5.60
N PHE A 254 6.34 30.58 -5.98
CA PHE A 254 6.08 30.13 -7.37
C PHE A 254 4.60 30.16 -7.76
N GLY A 255 3.67 30.17 -6.81
CA GLY A 255 2.24 30.17 -7.11
C GLY A 255 1.74 28.77 -7.49
N ARG A 256 0.62 28.69 -8.20
CA ARG A 256 -0.04 27.41 -8.49
C ARG A 256 0.70 26.65 -9.60
N PRO A 257 0.79 25.31 -9.54
CA PRO A 257 0.16 24.42 -8.55
C PRO A 257 0.98 24.20 -7.26
N LEU A 258 2.28 24.52 -7.27
CA LEU A 258 3.22 24.18 -6.19
C LEU A 258 2.84 24.79 -4.83
N SER A 259 2.32 26.01 -4.81
CA SER A 259 1.85 26.66 -3.59
C SER A 259 0.73 25.88 -2.87
N LEU A 260 -0.22 25.29 -3.61
CA LEU A 260 -1.28 24.47 -3.01
C LEU A 260 -0.73 23.13 -2.51
N ILE A 261 0.23 22.53 -3.23
CA ILE A 261 0.95 21.35 -2.74
C ILE A 261 1.68 21.69 -1.43
N ALA A 262 2.33 22.86 -1.35
CA ALA A 262 3.01 23.32 -0.14
C ALA A 262 2.05 23.45 1.04
N LEU A 263 0.86 24.01 0.83
CA LEU A 263 -0.16 24.14 1.87
C LEU A 263 -0.66 22.77 2.33
N ASP A 264 -1.00 21.87 1.40
CA ASP A 264 -1.44 20.52 1.74
C ASP A 264 -0.34 19.77 2.52
N SER A 265 0.92 19.89 2.11
CA SER A 265 2.06 19.30 2.83
C SER A 265 2.27 19.91 4.22
N LEU A 266 2.14 21.23 4.36
CA LEU A 266 2.23 21.92 5.65
C LEU A 266 1.13 21.46 6.61
N ILE A 267 -0.10 21.22 6.14
CA ILE A 267 -1.16 20.63 6.97
C ILE A 267 -0.68 19.30 7.54
N TYR A 268 -0.18 18.38 6.70
CA TYR A 268 0.33 17.09 7.17
C TYR A 268 1.52 17.20 8.13
N CYS A 269 2.42 18.16 7.90
CA CYS A 269 3.60 18.38 8.73
C CYS A 269 3.27 19.04 10.07
N THR A 270 2.19 19.83 10.15
CA THR A 270 1.82 20.60 11.35
C THR A 270 0.71 19.97 12.17
N THR A 271 -0.10 19.07 11.59
CA THR A 271 -1.21 18.39 12.28
C THR A 271 -0.82 17.90 13.69
N ILE A 272 -1.63 18.26 14.68
CA ILE A 272 -1.51 17.83 16.09
C ILE A 272 -2.59 16.78 16.38
N GLY A 273 -2.31 15.89 17.34
CA GLY A 273 -3.29 14.95 17.87
C GLY A 273 -3.50 13.70 17.01
N GLU A 274 -4.63 13.03 17.22
CA GLU A 274 -4.96 11.79 16.52
C GLU A 274 -5.31 12.08 15.05
N ARG A 275 -4.52 11.50 14.15
CA ARG A 275 -4.66 11.66 12.69
C ARG A 275 -5.75 10.73 12.12
N LEU A 276 -6.93 10.68 12.75
CA LEU A 276 -7.99 9.70 12.48
C LEU A 276 -8.56 9.73 11.05
N ASN A 277 -8.33 10.82 10.32
CA ASN A 277 -8.75 10.99 8.92
C ASN A 277 -7.60 10.75 7.92
N GLN A 278 -6.42 10.30 8.37
CA GLN A 278 -5.26 9.98 7.53
C GLN A 278 -5.08 8.47 7.39
N SER A 279 -4.43 8.01 6.32
CA SER A 279 -4.07 6.59 6.16
C SER A 279 -3.17 6.13 7.31
N LEU A 280 -3.30 4.86 7.74
CA LEU A 280 -2.48 4.28 8.83
C LEU A 280 -0.98 4.51 8.60
N TRP A 281 -0.54 4.33 7.36
CA TRP A 281 0.84 4.60 6.95
C TRP A 281 1.30 6.03 7.24
N LEU A 282 0.48 7.03 6.93
CA LEU A 282 0.82 8.44 7.17
C LEU A 282 0.82 8.78 8.67
N ARG A 283 -0.05 8.12 9.46
CA ARG A 283 -0.04 8.25 10.92
C ARG A 283 1.26 7.74 11.52
N GLN A 284 1.73 6.58 11.06
CA GLN A 284 3.01 6.00 11.50
C GLN A 284 4.20 6.86 11.08
N LEU A 285 4.17 7.41 9.86
CA LEU A 285 5.24 8.29 9.38
C LEU A 285 5.35 9.59 10.19
N ASN A 286 4.21 10.15 10.61
CA ASN A 286 4.11 11.39 11.37
C ASN A 286 5.02 12.52 10.82
N PRO A 287 4.85 12.91 9.54
CA PRO A 287 5.75 13.87 8.91
C PRO A 287 5.80 15.19 9.68
N ARG A 288 6.99 15.81 9.70
CA ARG A 288 7.29 17.10 10.32
C ARG A 288 8.24 17.88 9.41
N LEU A 289 8.23 19.21 9.54
CA LEU A 289 9.22 20.05 8.87
C LEU A 289 10.59 19.79 9.50
N ILE A 290 11.56 19.39 8.66
CA ILE A 290 12.90 19.00 9.13
C ILE A 290 13.64 20.18 9.78
N ASP A 291 13.48 21.37 9.22
CA ASP A 291 14.16 22.60 9.64
C ASP A 291 13.48 23.31 10.82
N ASN A 292 12.36 22.77 11.33
CA ASN A 292 11.66 23.22 12.53
C ASN A 292 11.61 24.77 12.68
N PRO A 293 11.04 25.49 11.71
CA PRO A 293 10.96 26.95 11.76
C PRO A 293 10.12 27.41 12.96
N ARG A 294 10.35 28.65 13.40
CA ARG A 294 9.51 29.26 14.44
C ARG A 294 8.08 29.47 13.92
N PRO A 295 7.03 29.21 14.75
CA PRO A 295 5.63 29.39 14.35
C PRO A 295 5.32 30.78 13.76
N GLU A 296 5.93 31.83 14.29
CA GLU A 296 5.72 33.21 13.83
C GLU A 296 6.22 33.42 12.40
N ILE A 297 7.32 32.76 12.02
CA ILE A 297 7.88 32.82 10.66
C ILE A 297 6.89 32.19 9.67
N ILE A 298 6.35 31.02 10.03
CA ILE A 298 5.33 30.34 9.21
C ILE A 298 4.10 31.23 9.07
N ALA A 299 3.54 31.68 10.20
CA ALA A 299 2.28 32.40 10.22
C ALA A 299 2.34 33.73 9.47
N ASN A 300 3.43 34.49 9.62
CA ASN A 300 3.60 35.76 8.92
C ASN A 300 3.65 35.54 7.40
N ARG A 301 4.46 34.59 6.93
CA ARG A 301 4.57 34.30 5.50
C ARG A 301 3.26 33.78 4.89
N LEU A 302 2.51 32.95 5.62
CA LEU A 302 1.22 32.45 5.17
C LEU A 302 0.16 33.56 5.08
N ARG A 303 0.14 34.49 6.04
CA ARG A 303 -0.71 35.69 5.99
C ARG A 303 -0.35 36.59 4.81
N GLU A 304 0.94 36.77 4.52
CA GLU A 304 1.39 37.47 3.32
C GLU A 304 0.95 36.76 2.04
N TYR A 305 1.03 35.42 2.01
CA TYR A 305 0.59 34.64 0.85
C TYR A 305 -0.91 34.79 0.58
N LEU A 306 -1.75 34.97 1.61
CA LEU A 306 -3.18 35.26 1.43
C LEU A 306 -3.45 36.59 0.71
N LEU A 307 -2.48 37.51 0.64
CA LEU A 307 -2.62 38.71 -0.19
C LEU A 307 -2.51 38.39 -1.69
N VAL A 308 -1.87 37.27 -2.04
CA VAL A 308 -1.65 36.81 -3.41
C VAL A 308 -2.74 35.82 -3.85
N ASP A 309 -3.08 34.86 -2.99
CA ASP A 309 -4.12 33.86 -3.24
C ASP A 309 -5.04 33.72 -2.02
N SER A 310 -6.27 34.20 -2.14
CA SER A 310 -7.23 34.30 -1.03
C SER A 310 -8.50 33.48 -1.22
N VAL A 311 -8.48 32.49 -2.12
CA VAL A 311 -9.64 31.62 -2.32
C VAL A 311 -9.95 30.81 -1.05
N THR A 312 -11.20 30.36 -0.90
CA THR A 312 -11.67 29.68 0.31
C THR A 312 -10.79 28.50 0.72
N ARG A 313 -10.40 27.62 -0.23
CA ARG A 313 -9.50 26.49 0.07
C ARG A 313 -8.17 26.95 0.69
N THR A 314 -7.57 28.00 0.13
CA THR A 314 -6.29 28.55 0.59
C THR A 314 -6.42 29.15 1.98
N LYS A 315 -7.48 29.92 2.25
CA LYS A 315 -7.76 30.49 3.57
C LYS A 315 -7.89 29.41 4.63
N ASN A 316 -8.74 28.41 4.38
CA ASN A 316 -8.96 27.31 5.32
C ASN A 316 -7.66 26.55 5.62
N ALA A 317 -6.83 26.31 4.60
CA ALA A 317 -5.54 25.66 4.78
C ALA A 317 -4.59 26.50 5.64
N VAL A 318 -4.48 27.80 5.36
CA VAL A 318 -3.63 28.73 6.13
C VAL A 318 -4.07 28.81 7.58
N GLU A 319 -5.37 28.98 7.84
CA GLU A 319 -5.94 29.01 9.19
C GLU A 319 -5.60 27.72 9.95
N THR A 320 -5.86 26.55 9.34
CA THR A 320 -5.54 25.25 9.92
C THR A 320 -4.05 25.12 10.28
N ILE A 321 -3.15 25.55 9.39
CA ILE A 321 -1.71 25.48 9.64
C ILE A 321 -1.31 26.40 10.79
N ILE A 322 -1.84 27.63 10.83
CA ILE A 322 -1.54 28.61 11.88
C ILE A 322 -2.00 28.09 13.24
N ASP A 323 -3.23 27.57 13.32
CA ASP A 323 -3.77 27.00 14.57
C ASP A 323 -2.88 25.85 15.05
N ASN A 324 -2.51 24.93 14.15
CA ASN A 324 -1.61 23.82 14.47
C ASN A 324 -0.23 24.27 15.00
N VAL A 325 0.41 25.28 14.41
CA VAL A 325 1.77 25.67 14.85
C VAL A 325 1.76 26.40 16.20
N PHE A 326 0.66 27.09 16.55
CA PHE A 326 0.51 27.80 17.83
C PHE A 326 -0.17 26.99 18.95
N GLU A 327 -0.95 25.95 18.63
CA GLU A 327 -1.38 24.98 19.63
C GLU A 327 -0.21 24.09 20.07
N THR A 328 0.71 23.75 19.15
CA THR A 328 1.90 22.95 19.48
C THR A 328 2.79 23.63 20.53
N THR A 329 2.89 24.96 20.54
CA THR A 329 3.67 25.70 21.56
C THR A 329 3.00 25.73 22.92
N LYS A 330 1.66 25.64 23.00
CA LYS A 330 0.93 25.53 24.28
C LYS A 330 1.21 24.19 24.98
N TYR A 331 1.34 23.10 24.23
CA TYR A 331 1.62 21.76 24.79
C TYR A 331 3.12 21.48 25.05
N LYS A 332 4.04 22.25 24.45
CA LYS A 332 5.50 22.13 24.69
C LYS A 332 6.02 22.96 25.87
N SER A 333 5.15 23.53 26.70
CA SER A 333 5.53 24.19 27.95
C SER A 333 5.27 23.28 29.16
N PRO A 334 6.18 22.35 29.51
CA PRO A 334 6.17 21.77 30.85
C PRO A 334 6.74 22.80 31.84
N ASN A 335 6.14 22.82 33.03
CA ASN A 335 6.49 23.61 34.22
C ASN A 335 7.89 24.25 34.27
N ARG A 336 7.86 25.57 34.54
CA ARG A 336 8.90 26.47 35.04
C ARG A 336 10.23 25.87 35.47
#